data_AF-A0A6N7VEV1-F1
#
_entry.id   AF-A0A6N7VEV1-F1
#
_cell.length_a   1.000
_cell.length_b   1.000
_cell.length_c   1.000
_cell.angle_alpha   90.00
_cell.angle_beta   90.00
_cell.angle_gamma   90.00
#
_symmetry.space_group_name_H-M   'P 1'
#
loop_
_entity.id
_entity.type
_entity.pdbx_description
1 polymer ?
#
loop_
_entity_poly.entity_id
_entity_poly.type
_entity_poly.pdbx_seq_one_letter_code
_entity_poly.pdbx_strand_id
1 'polypeptide(L)' 'MKVDDVKEFLEFRKKFSKLEWFELNKAIGIQENKRADEIVLNDSDIKEIRKRINDNSFLKIR' A
#
# COMPACT_ATOMS: atom_id res chain seq x y z
N MET A 1 -3.11 -19.50 5.23
CA MET A 1 -3.40 -19.00 3.87
C MET A 1 -4.04 -20.11 3.07
N LYS A 2 -5.28 -19.90 2.63
CA LYS A 2 -6.05 -20.81 1.77
C LYS A 2 -5.82 -20.42 0.30
N VAL A 3 -6.16 -21.30 -0.63
CA VAL A 3 -6.07 -21.01 -2.08
C VAL A 3 -6.92 -19.80 -2.47
N ASP A 4 -8.07 -19.63 -1.81
CA ASP A 4 -8.96 -18.50 -2.08
C ASP A 4 -8.37 -17.16 -1.61
N ASP A 5 -7.60 -17.14 -0.51
CA ASP A 5 -6.86 -15.95 -0.08
C ASP A 5 -5.88 -15.46 -1.17
N VAL A 6 -5.23 -16.42 -1.87
CA VAL A 6 -4.30 -16.10 -2.97
C VAL A 6 -5.06 -15.54 -4.17
N LYS A 7 -6.22 -16.09 -4.52
CA LYS A 7 -7.06 -15.57 -5.62
C LYS A 7 -7.54 -14.15 -5.32
N GLU A 8 -8.05 -13.91 -4.12
CA GLU A 8 -8.50 -12.58 -3.68
C GLU A 8 -7.36 -11.57 -3.71
N PHE A 9 -6.17 -11.96 -3.26
CA PHE A 9 -4.98 -11.12 -3.35
C PHE A 9 -4.62 -10.77 -4.80
N LEU A 10 -4.61 -11.74 -5.72
CA LEU A 10 -4.30 -11.48 -7.13
C LEU A 10 -5.34 -10.57 -7.80
N GLU A 11 -6.61 -10.77 -7.48
CA GLU A 11 -7.73 -9.92 -7.93
C GLU A 11 -7.68 -8.51 -7.35
N PHE A 12 -7.14 -8.33 -6.15
CA PHE A 12 -6.85 -7.01 -5.60
C PHE A 12 -5.63 -6.37 -6.28
N ARG A 13 -4.54 -7.13 -6.42
CA ARG A 13 -3.27 -6.68 -7.02
C ARG A 13 -3.45 -6.19 -8.45
N LYS A 14 -4.30 -6.81 -9.26
CA LYS A 14 -4.50 -6.44 -10.66
C LYS A 14 -5.08 -5.03 -10.86
N LYS A 15 -5.64 -4.41 -9.82
CA LYS A 15 -6.15 -3.03 -9.85
C LYS A 15 -5.04 -1.99 -10.05
N PHE A 16 -3.78 -2.38 -9.84
CA PHE A 16 -2.63 -1.49 -9.86
C PHE A 16 -1.65 -1.89 -10.98
N SER A 17 -1.06 -0.91 -11.64
CA SER A 17 0.14 -1.12 -12.46
C SER A 17 1.33 -1.57 -11.59
N LYS A 18 2.42 -2.00 -12.24
CA LYS A 18 3.65 -2.38 -11.54
C LYS A 18 4.21 -1.24 -10.68
N LEU A 19 4.17 -0.01 -11.19
CA LEU A 19 4.67 1.16 -10.48
C LEU A 19 3.75 1.58 -9.32
N GLU A 20 2.44 1.66 -9.56
CA GLU A 20 1.46 1.97 -8.50
C GLU A 20 1.55 0.97 -7.34
N TRP A 21 1.69 -0.32 -7.65
CA TRP A 21 1.87 -1.35 -6.65
C TRP A 21 3.16 -1.17 -5.85
N PHE A 22 4.28 -0.89 -6.52
CA PHE A 22 5.57 -0.67 -5.88
C PHE A 22 5.51 0.51 -4.89
N GLU A 23 4.93 1.64 -5.31
CA GLU A 23 4.83 2.83 -4.46
C GLU A 23 3.86 2.64 -3.29
N LEU A 24 2.75 1.92 -3.49
CA LEU A 24 1.84 1.55 -2.40
C LEU A 24 2.55 0.73 -1.32
N ASN A 25 3.28 -0.32 -1.71
CA ASN A 25 4.01 -1.17 -0.75
C ASN A 25 5.14 -0.41 -0.06
N LYS A 26 5.81 0.49 -0.77
CA LYS A 26 6.83 1.37 -0.17
C LYS A 26 6.20 2.29 0.89
N ALA A 27 5.05 2.89 0.62
CA ALA A 27 4.36 3.74 1.58
C ALA A 27 3.88 2.96 2.82
N ILE A 28 3.34 1.75 2.63
CA ILE A 28 2.95 0.83 3.70
C ILE A 28 4.16 0.48 4.57
N GLY A 29 5.25 -0.01 3.97
CA GLY A 29 6.44 -0.42 4.73
C GLY A 29 7.09 0.72 5.51
N ILE A 30 7.07 1.96 5.00
CA ILE A 30 7.51 3.13 5.79
C ILE A 30 6.61 3.33 7.02
N GLN A 31 5.31 3.10 6.90
CA GLN A 31 4.38 3.28 8.00
C GLN A 31 4.49 2.15 9.04
N GLU A 32 4.67 0.90 8.61
CA GLU A 32 4.93 -0.25 9.49
C GLU A 32 6.22 -0.05 10.29
N ASN A 33 7.30 0.37 9.64
CA ASN A 33 8.59 0.67 10.29
C ASN A 33 8.47 1.76 11.38
N LYS A 34 7.62 2.79 11.17
CA LYS A 34 7.39 3.82 12.18
C LYS A 34 6.70 3.29 13.43
N ARG A 35 5.97 2.18 13.31
CA ARG A 35 5.23 1.57 14.42
C ARG A 35 5.92 0.35 15.01
N ALA A 36 7.21 0.14 14.72
CA ALA A 36 7.94 -1.03 15.19
C ALA A 36 7.19 -2.35 14.89
N ASP A 37 6.65 -2.46 13.68
CA ASP A 37 5.93 -3.64 13.18
C ASP A 37 4.58 -3.93 13.84
N GLU A 38 3.91 -2.94 14.46
CA GLU A 38 2.49 -3.09 14.81
C GLU A 38 1.66 -3.30 13.55
N ILE A 39 1.06 -4.49 13.44
CA ILE A 39 0.28 -4.96 12.27
C ILE A 39 -1.02 -4.15 12.06
N VAL A 40 -1.47 -3.40 13.06
CA VAL A 40 -2.77 -2.71 13.01
C VAL A 40 -2.63 -1.33 12.38
N LEU A 41 -3.01 -1.24 11.10
CA LEU A 41 -3.26 0.03 10.44
C LEU A 41 -4.55 0.65 11.00
N ASN A 42 -4.44 1.81 11.64
CA ASN A 42 -5.58 2.62 12.06
C ASN A 42 -5.85 3.76 11.06
N ASP A 43 -6.92 4.53 11.30
CA ASP A 43 -7.33 5.62 10.39
C ASP A 43 -6.23 6.66 10.14
N SER A 44 -5.30 6.84 11.10
CA SER A 44 -4.17 7.73 10.92
C SER A 44 -3.14 7.17 9.94
N ASP A 45 -2.94 5.85 9.90
CA ASP A 45 -2.01 5.20 8.97
C ASP A 45 -2.53 5.27 7.55
N ILE A 46 -3.84 5.07 7.36
CA ILE A 46 -4.50 5.21 6.06
C ILE A 46 -4.28 6.63 5.51
N LYS A 47 -4.44 7.66 6.35
CA LYS A 47 -4.21 9.06 5.96
C LYS A 47 -2.77 9.31 5.56
N GLU A 48 -1.80 8.81 6.32
CA GLU A 48 -0.38 9.02 6.07
C GLU A 48 0.11 8.28 4.82
N ILE A 49 -0.33 7.03 4.61
CA ILE A 49 -0.05 6.26 3.38
C ILE A 49 -0.64 7.00 2.16
N ARG A 50 -1.90 7.44 2.25
CA ARG A 50 -2.57 8.17 1.16
C ARG A 50 -1.84 9.48 0.85
N LYS A 51 -1.41 10.22 1.88
CA LYS A 51 -0.63 11.45 1.72
C LYS A 51 0.67 11.18 0.96
N ARG A 52 1.42 10.15 1.34
CA ARG A 52 2.69 9.76 0.68
C ARG A 52 2.51 9.41 -0.79
N ILE A 53 1.48 8.63 -1.10
CA ILE A 53 1.15 8.25 -2.47
C ILE A 53 0.79 9.50 -3.29
N ASN A 54 -0.05 10.38 -2.73
CA ASN A 54 -0.45 11.61 -3.40
C ASN A 54 0.70 12.60 -3.57
N ASP A 55 1.61 12.69 -2.60
CA ASP A 55 2.76 13.59 -2.66
C ASP A 55 3.85 13.08 -3.62
N ASN A 56 3.79 11.80 -4.01
CA ASN A 56 4.73 11.19 -4.93
C ASN A 56 4.57 11.77 -6.34
N SER A 57 5.57 12.55 -6.77
CA SER A 57 5.60 13.20 -8.08
C SER A 57 5.47 12.22 -9.25
N PHE A 58 5.90 10.96 -9.09
CA PHE A 58 5.82 9.93 -10.13
C PHE A 58 4.39 9.45 -10.41
N LEU A 59 3.44 9.66 -9.50
CA LEU A 59 2.03 9.29 -9.67
C LEU A 59 1.13 10.49 -10.01
N LYS A 60 1.66 11.72 -9.96
CA LYS A 60 0.94 12.97 -10.30
C LYS A 60 0.83 13.25 -11.79
N ILE A 61 1.61 12.56 -12.64
CA ILE A 61 1.73 12.84 -14.09
C ILE A 61 0.90 11.82 -14.91
N ARG A 62 -0.32 11.50 -14.47
CA ARG A 62 -1.18 10.56 -15.20
C ARG A 62 -2.59 11.10 -15.36
#